data_AF-A0AAD5UQQ0-F1
#
_entry.id   AF-A0AAD5UQQ0-F1
#
_cell.length_a   1.000
_cell.length_b   1.000
_cell.length_c   1.000
_cell.angle_alpha   90.00
_cell.angle_beta   90.00
_cell.angle_gamma   90.00
#
_symmetry.space_group_name_H-M   'P 1'
#
loop_
_entity.id
_entity.type
_entity.pdbx_description
1 polymer ?
#
loop_
_entity_poly.entity_id
_entity_poly.type
_entity_poly.pdbx_seq_one_letter_code
_entity_poly.pdbx_strand_id
1 'polypeptide(L)'
;MNHFPKLLSSQIGFDVAQTMLEYFDRHYRIFREAAVEAKTLYERADWHGLQRLARERITSYDDRVQECVEVLEDEYDAENIDDEVWQQIKLHYIGLLTSHRQPE
;
A
#
# COMPACT_ATOMS: atom_id res chain seq x y z
N MET A 1 24.31 3.29 17.29
CA MET A 1 23.09 4.11 17.41
C MET A 1 22.85 4.68 16.03
N ASN A 2 21.75 4.30 15.36
CA ASN A 2 21.41 4.93 14.07
C ASN A 2 21.05 6.39 14.36
N HIS A 3 21.90 7.30 13.93
CA HIS A 3 21.67 8.72 14.09
C HIS A 3 20.50 9.13 13.21
N PHE A 4 19.59 9.95 13.74
CA PHE A 4 18.53 10.54 12.92
C PHE A 4 19.16 11.36 11.78
N PRO A 5 18.78 11.11 10.51
CA PRO A 5 19.39 11.81 9.38
C PRO A 5 19.10 13.31 9.50
N LYS A 6 20.15 14.13 9.49
CA LYS A 6 20.01 15.60 9.54
C LYS A 6 19.55 16.18 8.20
N LEU A 7 19.78 15.45 7.12
CA LEU A 7 19.38 15.78 5.75
C LEU A 7 18.82 14.51 5.10
N LEU A 8 17.79 14.66 4.28
CA LEU A 8 17.31 13.61 3.39
C LEU A 8 18.07 13.78 2.07
N SER A 9 18.89 12.79 1.71
CA SER A 9 19.84 12.83 0.59
C SER A 9 19.65 11.71 -0.42
N SER A 10 18.83 10.71 -0.10
CA SER A 10 18.50 9.62 -1.03
C SER A 10 17.81 10.19 -2.26
N GLN A 11 18.28 9.77 -3.44
CA GLN A 11 17.69 10.18 -4.72
C GLN A 11 16.39 9.43 -5.01
N ILE A 12 16.19 8.25 -4.40
CA ILE A 12 15.01 7.38 -4.62
C ILE A 12 14.04 7.39 -3.44
N GLY A 13 14.44 7.92 -2.29
CA GLY A 13 13.72 7.73 -1.03
C GLY A 13 12.29 8.30 -1.04
N PHE A 14 12.09 9.43 -1.72
CA PHE A 14 10.76 10.01 -1.89
C PHE A 14 9.90 9.18 -2.85
N ASP A 15 10.46 8.76 -3.98
CA ASP A 15 9.74 8.04 -5.02
C ASP A 15 9.27 6.66 -4.50
N VAL A 16 10.13 5.93 -3.79
CA VAL A 16 9.75 4.66 -3.13
C VAL A 16 8.60 4.88 -2.14
N ALA A 17 8.68 5.92 -1.31
CA ALA A 17 7.63 6.22 -0.34
C ALA A 17 6.30 6.58 -1.02
N GLN A 18 6.36 7.32 -2.14
CA GLN A 18 5.18 7.64 -2.94
C GLN A 18 4.58 6.38 -3.57
N THR A 19 5.39 5.52 -4.19
CA THR A 19 4.94 4.27 -4.79
C THR A 19 4.25 3.37 -3.76
N MET A 20 4.84 3.23 -2.56
CA MET A 20 4.20 2.50 -1.46
C MET A 20 2.80 3.04 -1.12
N LEU A 21 2.64 4.37 -1.06
CA LEU A 21 1.36 4.99 -0.75
C LEU A 21 0.34 4.80 -1.88
N GLU A 22 0.77 4.89 -3.14
CA GLU A 22 -0.10 4.67 -4.30
C GLU A 22 -0.65 3.24 -4.35
N TYR A 23 0.16 2.25 -3.98
CA TYR A 23 -0.27 0.85 -3.89
C TYR A 23 -1.22 0.60 -2.71
N PHE A 24 -1.00 1.29 -1.58
CA PHE A 24 -1.97 1.31 -0.48
C PHE A 24 -3.32 1.88 -0.93
N ASP A 25 -3.32 3.02 -1.62
CA ASP A 25 -4.53 3.66 -2.15
C ASP A 25 -5.25 2.75 -3.14
N ARG A 26 -4.49 2.03 -3.99
CA ARG A 26 -5.05 1.04 -4.89
C ARG A 26 -5.75 -0.09 -4.14
N HIS A 27 -5.12 -0.64 -3.10
CA HIS A 27 -5.76 -1.65 -2.24
C HIS A 27 -7.06 -1.10 -1.64
N TYR A 28 -7.01 0.12 -1.09
CA TYR A 28 -8.17 0.71 -0.46
C TYR A 28 -9.34 0.94 -1.43
N ARG A 29 -9.06 1.36 -2.68
CA ARG A 29 -10.10 1.46 -3.73
C ARG A 29 -10.79 0.13 -4.00
N ILE A 30 -10.02 -0.94 -4.19
CA ILE A 30 -10.57 -2.30 -4.43
C ILE A 30 -11.42 -2.75 -3.24
N PHE A 31 -10.95 -2.50 -2.02
CA PHE A 31 -11.69 -2.83 -0.81
C PHE A 31 -13.04 -2.08 -0.72
N ARG A 32 -13.07 -0.79 -1.12
CA ARG A 32 -14.29 0.02 -1.17
C ARG A 32 -15.24 -0.46 -2.26
N GLU A 33 -14.72 -0.81 -3.43
CA GLU A 33 -15.52 -1.38 -4.52
C GLU A 33 -16.20 -2.70 -4.10
N ALA A 34 -15.47 -3.58 -3.41
CA ALA A 34 -16.06 -4.79 -2.83
C ALA A 34 -17.19 -4.47 -1.83
N ALA A 35 -17.06 -3.42 -1.02
CA ALA A 35 -18.14 -3.01 -0.11
C ALA A 35 -19.40 -2.53 -0.87
N VAL A 36 -19.22 -1.84 -2.00
CA VAL A 36 -20.32 -1.41 -2.87
C VAL A 36 -20.98 -2.62 -3.54
N GLU A 37 -20.20 -3.54 -4.11
CA GLU A 37 -20.68 -4.76 -4.77
C GLU A 37 -21.48 -5.66 -3.80
N ALA A 38 -21.03 -5.76 -2.54
CA ALA A 38 -21.71 -6.53 -1.51
C ALA A 38 -23.18 -6.11 -1.32
N LYS A 39 -23.48 -4.80 -1.42
CA LYS A 39 -24.86 -4.30 -1.36
C LYS A 39 -25.70 -4.85 -2.51
N THR A 40 -25.17 -4.80 -3.73
CA THR A 40 -25.88 -5.30 -4.91
C THR A 40 -26.13 -6.81 -4.85
N LEU A 41 -25.15 -7.59 -4.37
CA LEU A 41 -25.31 -9.04 -4.18
C LEU A 41 -26.37 -9.35 -3.12
N TYR A 42 -26.38 -8.60 -2.02
CA TYR A 42 -27.40 -8.72 -0.98
C TYR A 42 -28.81 -8.44 -1.51
N GLU A 43 -29.00 -7.33 -2.25
CA GLU A 43 -30.29 -6.95 -2.83
C GLU A 43 -30.82 -7.98 -3.84
N ARG A 44 -29.92 -8.74 -4.47
CA ARG A 44 -30.25 -9.84 -5.39
C ARG A 44 -30.40 -11.20 -4.70
N ALA A 45 -30.20 -11.27 -3.39
CA ALA A 45 -30.13 -12.51 -2.62
C ALA A 45 -29.07 -13.51 -3.13
N ASP A 46 -27.99 -13.02 -3.75
CA ASP A 46 -26.87 -13.87 -4.20
C ASP A 46 -25.92 -14.16 -3.05
N TRP A 47 -26.30 -15.12 -2.21
CA TRP A 47 -25.54 -15.52 -1.03
C TRP A 47 -24.20 -16.15 -1.37
N HIS A 48 -24.14 -16.91 -2.46
CA HIS A 48 -22.89 -17.52 -2.90
C HIS A 48 -21.91 -16.48 -3.46
N GLY A 49 -22.41 -15.49 -4.20
CA GLY A 49 -21.64 -14.32 -4.61
C GLY A 49 -21.07 -13.57 -3.42
N LEU A 50 -21.91 -13.29 -2.41
CA LEU A 50 -21.48 -12.58 -1.20
C LEU A 50 -20.37 -13.33 -0.44
N GLN A 51 -20.47 -14.66 -0.33
CA GLN A 51 -19.44 -15.50 0.29
C GLN A 51 -18.11 -15.48 -0.47
N ARG A 52 -18.15 -15.52 -1.82
CA ARG A 52 -16.94 -15.41 -2.65
C ARG A 52 -16.29 -14.05 -2.50
N LEU A 53 -17.06 -12.98 -2.64
CA LEU A 53 -16.59 -11.60 -2.51
C LEU A 53 -15.92 -11.34 -1.15
N ALA A 54 -16.51 -11.87 -0.07
CA ALA A 54 -15.92 -11.77 1.27
C ALA A 54 -14.56 -12.48 1.37
N ARG A 55 -14.42 -13.65 0.75
CA ARG A 55 -13.13 -14.39 0.71
C ARG A 55 -12.09 -13.62 -0.09
N GLU A 56 -12.45 -13.18 -1.29
CA GLU A 56 -11.55 -12.44 -2.20
C GLU A 56 -11.06 -11.14 -1.54
N ARG A 57 -11.93 -10.43 -0.85
CA ARG A 57 -11.56 -9.21 -0.11
C ARG A 57 -10.58 -9.47 1.05
N ILE A 58 -10.58 -10.65 1.67
CA ILE A 58 -9.60 -10.98 2.72
C ILE A 58 -8.22 -11.22 2.11
N THR A 59 -8.16 -11.97 1.00
CA THR A 59 -6.90 -12.29 0.32
C THR A 59 -6.31 -11.07 -0.41
N SER A 60 -7.14 -10.10 -0.80
CA SER A 60 -6.70 -8.98 -1.62
C SER A 60 -5.68 -8.05 -0.94
N TYR A 61 -5.49 -8.09 0.37
CA TYR A 61 -4.44 -7.31 1.02
C TYR A 61 -3.05 -7.86 0.68
N ASP A 62 -2.85 -9.16 0.93
CA ASP A 62 -1.59 -9.84 0.67
C ASP A 62 -1.19 -9.73 -0.81
N ASP A 63 -2.16 -9.91 -1.72
CA ASP A 63 -1.91 -9.77 -3.16
C ASP A 63 -1.41 -8.35 -3.53
N ARG A 64 -1.96 -7.30 -2.91
CA ARG A 64 -1.56 -5.91 -3.22
C ARG A 64 -0.22 -5.56 -2.59
N VAL A 65 0.08 -6.10 -1.42
CA VAL A 65 1.40 -5.96 -0.79
C VAL A 65 2.45 -6.63 -1.67
N GLN A 66 2.18 -7.85 -2.14
CA GLN A 66 3.09 -8.58 -3.03
C GLN A 66 3.32 -7.82 -4.34
N GLU A 67 2.26 -7.30 -4.97
CA GLU A 67 2.40 -6.45 -6.17
C GLU A 67 3.24 -5.19 -5.90
N CYS A 68 3.10 -4.57 -4.72
CA CYS A 68 3.91 -3.42 -4.35
C CYS A 68 5.39 -3.82 -4.21
N VAL A 69 5.67 -4.92 -3.51
CA VAL A 69 7.02 -5.44 -3.33
C VAL A 69 7.69 -5.72 -4.68
N GLU A 70 7.00 -6.41 -5.59
CA GLU A 70 7.52 -6.71 -6.93
C GLU A 70 7.90 -5.43 -7.70
N VAL A 71 7.06 -4.40 -7.63
CA VAL A 71 7.37 -3.10 -8.26
C VAL A 71 8.53 -2.40 -7.58
N LEU A 72 8.64 -2.49 -6.26
CA LEU A 72 9.77 -1.91 -5.53
C LEU A 72 11.09 -2.61 -5.89
N GLU A 73 11.07 -3.93 -6.03
CA GLU A 73 12.21 -4.73 -6.47
C GLU A 73 12.60 -4.38 -7.92
N ASP A 74 11.64 -4.35 -8.84
CA ASP A 74 11.88 -4.12 -10.27
C ASP A 74 12.32 -2.68 -10.59
N GLU A 75 11.71 -1.66 -9.97
CA GLU A 75 11.95 -0.26 -10.32
C GLU A 75 13.04 0.41 -9.48
N TYR A 76 13.28 -0.05 -8.25
CA TYR A 76 14.15 0.62 -7.29
C TYR A 76 15.24 -0.27 -6.70
N ASP A 77 15.35 -1.53 -7.12
CA ASP A 77 16.30 -2.50 -6.57
C ASP A 77 16.15 -2.62 -5.04
N ALA A 78 14.89 -2.70 -4.57
CA ALA A 78 14.54 -2.60 -3.16
C ALA A 78 15.24 -3.63 -2.26
N GLU A 79 15.59 -4.78 -2.82
CA GLU A 79 16.36 -5.84 -2.17
C GLU A 79 17.77 -5.41 -1.75
N ASN A 80 18.35 -4.41 -2.41
CA ASN A 80 19.68 -3.88 -2.15
C ASN A 80 19.68 -2.49 -1.50
N ILE A 81 18.50 -1.93 -1.17
CA ILE A 81 18.39 -0.66 -0.46
C ILE A 81 18.93 -0.82 0.97
N ASP A 82 19.85 0.06 1.33
CA ASP A 82 20.50 0.13 2.63
C ASP A 82 19.60 0.74 3.72
N ASP A 83 19.84 0.33 4.97
CA ASP A 83 19.05 0.75 6.14
C ASP A 83 18.96 2.29 6.29
N GLU A 84 20.00 3.02 5.89
CA GLU A 84 20.01 4.49 5.93
C GLU A 84 18.99 5.08 4.94
N VAL A 85 18.89 4.51 3.74
CA VAL A 85 17.89 4.91 2.75
C VAL A 85 16.49 4.48 3.18
N TRP A 86 16.31 3.29 3.76
CA TRP A 86 15.03 2.86 4.35
C TRP A 86 14.54 3.81 5.46
N GLN A 87 15.45 4.32 6.29
CA GLN A 87 15.10 5.33 7.29
C GLN A 87 14.59 6.61 6.63
N GLN A 88 15.19 7.05 5.53
CA GLN A 88 14.75 8.24 4.78
C GLN A 88 13.41 8.00 4.07
N ILE A 89 13.21 6.84 3.46
CA ILE A 89 11.93 6.40 2.86
C ILE A 89 10.81 6.51 3.89
N LYS A 90 11.03 5.96 5.09
CA LYS A 90 10.07 6.04 6.18
C LYS A 90 9.72 7.48 6.58
N LEU A 91 10.71 8.38 6.61
CA LEU A 91 10.47 9.79 6.92
C LEU A 91 9.65 10.49 5.82
N HIS A 92 9.94 10.21 4.55
CA HIS A 92 9.12 10.69 3.43
C HIS A 92 7.68 10.16 3.53
N TYR A 93 7.52 8.86 3.79
CA TYR A 93 6.21 8.23 3.95
C TYR A 93 5.39 8.89 5.06
N ILE A 94 5.97 9.08 6.25
CA ILE A 94 5.34 9.81 7.36
C ILE A 94 4.93 11.22 6.93
N GLY A 95 5.77 11.92 6.16
CA GLY A 95 5.46 13.23 5.59
C GLY A 95 4.23 13.19 4.68
N LEU A 96 4.14 12.22 3.77
CA LEU A 96 3.01 12.04 2.87
C LEU A 96 1.70 11.79 3.65
N LEU A 97 1.76 10.99 4.71
CA LEU A 97 0.59 10.67 5.55
C LEU A 97 -0.04 11.89 6.22
N THR A 98 0.70 12.99 6.43
CA THR A 98 0.14 14.21 7.06
C THR A 98 -1.02 14.83 6.29
N SER A 99 -1.09 14.59 4.98
CA SER A 99 -2.16 15.06 4.10
C SER A 99 -3.09 13.92 3.63
N HIS A 100 -2.76 12.68 3.99
CA HIS A 100 -3.51 11.51 3.59
C HIS A 100 -4.81 11.37 4.40
N ARG A 101 -5.89 10.94 3.75
CA ARG A 101 -7.21 10.85 4.40
C ARG A 101 -7.39 9.59 5.24
N GLN A 102 -6.44 8.66 5.12
CA GLN A 102 -6.40 7.40 5.87
C GLN A 102 -4.96 7.13 6.32
N PRO A 103 -4.49 7.86 7.34
CA PRO A 103 -3.13 7.73 7.83
C PRO A 103 -2.94 6.55 8.81
N GLU A 104 -4.02 6.00 9.38
CA GLU A 104 -4.02 4.82 10.26
C GLU A 104 -3.90 3.48 9.52
#